data_AF-A0A1A8T3H3-F1
#
_entry.id   AF-A0A1A8T3H3-F1
#
_cell.length_a   1.000
_cell.length_b   1.000
_cell.length_c   1.000
_cell.angle_alpha   90.00
_cell.angle_beta   90.00
_cell.angle_gamma   90.00
#
_symmetry.space_group_name_H-M   'P 1'
#
loop_
_entity.id
_entity.type
_entity.pdbx_description
1 polymer ?
#
loop_
_entity_poly.entity_id
_entity_poly.type
_entity_poly.pdbx_seq_one_letter_code
_entity_poly.pdbx_strand_id
1 'polypeptide(L)'
;MSKIFHLRRVASPYFNQFSVFTFLSILVHQSFIALSVYASIKLIRSINGFKIDENNFNFWLVVYVVSMVLPHVAASLSDVFNQKWICGVFKVFWLSSVDRYKASTSPFIKGEPLGVLSSQGKEIISDFIGYISFGTSAFLNFFLSLIVISVFIDARFIISIAISAMLVVLIKYLVSRKLEAFALRVSESGSGLVSLLSLTHDNTHHGSRVSYAYFIKKLKNKIDVYLASRVKEEVFQSSVMLIIAFASLMPTTLLVLYILLKTGVGVGIKLAIVINLTRIYQLLNSATEIVSIVISFSSFKGRLKMLSCFAKEIEKPAFSFNDNVRLYKGEKLFDQNELTPKGLGRFSLKGKNGSGKSNFLKAFRDKYDAIYFNPSFKVMYPWEETSSSSLSDGQYSKKCILWLLSHTKGPLLLDEWDAFLDQENTKTVNAEIEKAAKSRLIMEVRQ
;
A
#
# COMPACT_ATOMS: atom_id res chain seq x y z
N MET A 1 0.07 -4.97 -25.13
CA MET A 1 0.60 -3.62 -24.80
C MET A 1 -0.32 -2.79 -23.87
N SER A 2 -1.66 -2.90 -23.89
CA SER A 2 -2.52 -2.03 -23.04
C SER A 2 -2.44 -2.29 -21.52
N LYS A 3 -2.08 -3.51 -21.07
CA LYS A 3 -1.87 -3.83 -19.64
C LYS A 3 -0.62 -3.18 -19.02
N ILE A 4 0.41 -2.90 -19.82
CA ILE A 4 1.66 -2.24 -19.35
C ILE A 4 1.43 -0.74 -19.13
N PHE A 5 0.57 -0.12 -19.95
CA PHE A 5 0.22 1.30 -19.85
C PHE A 5 -0.58 1.62 -18.57
N HIS A 6 -1.49 0.73 -18.16
CA HIS A 6 -2.19 0.86 -16.87
C HIS A 6 -1.25 0.74 -15.67
N LEU A 7 -0.26 -0.16 -15.73
CA LEU A 7 0.71 -0.33 -14.64
C LEU A 7 1.59 0.92 -14.47
N ARG A 8 2.04 1.55 -15.57
CA ARG A 8 2.87 2.77 -15.53
C ARG A 8 2.11 3.96 -14.93
N ARG A 9 0.81 4.10 -15.22
CA ARG A 9 -0.05 5.16 -14.66
C ARG A 9 -0.33 4.96 -13.17
N VAL A 10 -0.34 3.70 -12.71
CA VAL A 10 -0.45 3.33 -11.28
C VAL A 10 0.90 3.42 -10.57
N ALA A 11 2.02 3.17 -11.25
CA ALA A 11 3.36 3.10 -10.65
C ALA A 11 4.14 4.43 -10.64
N SER A 12 3.91 5.33 -11.61
CA SER A 12 4.57 6.64 -11.67
C SER A 12 4.41 7.49 -10.40
N PRO A 13 3.27 7.48 -9.67
CA PRO A 13 3.14 8.18 -8.39
C PRO A 13 4.01 7.59 -7.27
N TYR A 14 4.49 6.35 -7.44
CA TYR A 14 5.29 5.64 -6.44
C TYR A 14 6.79 5.88 -6.57
N PHE A 15 7.26 6.68 -7.52
CA PHE A 15 8.67 7.06 -7.64
C PHE A 15 8.84 8.56 -7.38
N ASN A 16 9.86 8.91 -6.60
CA ASN A 16 10.19 10.30 -6.25
C ASN A 16 11.70 10.53 -6.31
N GLN A 17 12.15 11.76 -6.03
CA GLN A 17 13.59 12.10 -6.02
C GLN A 17 14.41 11.19 -5.09
N PHE A 18 13.84 10.73 -3.98
CA PHE A 18 14.53 9.84 -3.03
C PHE A 18 14.76 8.44 -3.59
N SER A 19 13.87 7.94 -4.47
CA SER A 19 14.09 6.66 -5.16
C SER A 19 15.36 6.67 -6.02
N VAL A 20 15.69 7.81 -6.65
CA VAL A 20 16.92 7.96 -7.45
C VAL A 20 18.15 7.89 -6.55
N PHE A 21 18.13 8.60 -5.41
CA PHE A 21 19.20 8.55 -4.43
C PHE A 21 19.38 7.16 -3.80
N THR A 22 18.29 6.44 -3.55
CA THR A 22 18.35 5.03 -3.12
C THR A 22 19.05 4.17 -4.17
N PHE A 23 18.63 4.22 -5.44
CA PHE A 23 19.26 3.42 -6.49
C PHE A 23 20.73 3.76 -6.71
N LEU A 24 21.09 5.03 -6.65
CA LEU A 24 22.49 5.46 -6.77
C LEU A 24 23.34 4.95 -5.60
N SER A 25 22.81 5.01 -4.38
CA SER A 25 23.50 4.49 -3.19
C SER A 25 23.67 2.96 -3.25
N ILE A 26 22.65 2.24 -3.73
CA ILE A 26 22.73 0.79 -3.98
C ILE A 26 23.79 0.48 -5.04
N LEU A 27 23.83 1.24 -6.14
CA LEU A 27 24.83 1.04 -7.19
C LEU A 27 26.25 1.20 -6.66
N VAL A 28 26.50 2.25 -5.89
CA VAL A 28 27.80 2.49 -5.24
C VAL A 28 28.15 1.34 -4.29
N HIS A 29 27.20 0.92 -3.45
CA HIS A 29 27.37 -0.20 -2.53
C HIS A 29 27.78 -1.49 -3.28
N GLN A 30 27.01 -1.90 -4.29
CA GLN A 30 27.27 -3.14 -5.02
C GLN A 30 28.55 -3.07 -5.88
N SER A 31 28.92 -1.88 -6.35
CA SER A 31 30.19 -1.66 -7.08
C SER A 31 31.41 -1.88 -6.18
N PHE A 32 31.38 -1.41 -4.93
CA PHE A 32 32.46 -1.68 -3.97
C PHE A 32 32.57 -3.18 -3.64
N ILE A 33 31.45 -3.88 -3.52
CA ILE A 33 31.46 -5.34 -3.31
C ILE A 33 32.15 -6.04 -4.47
N ALA A 34 31.79 -5.71 -5.71
CA ALA A 34 32.42 -6.29 -6.90
C ALA A 34 33.91 -5.90 -7.02
N LEU A 35 34.27 -4.66 -6.67
CA LEU A 35 35.65 -4.19 -6.62
C LEU A 35 36.48 -4.98 -5.61
N SER A 36 35.91 -5.36 -4.46
CA SER A 36 36.60 -6.19 -3.46
C SER A 36 36.98 -7.57 -4.00
N VAL A 37 36.13 -8.18 -4.84
CA VAL A 37 36.40 -9.46 -5.50
C VAL A 37 37.50 -9.30 -6.56
N TYR A 38 37.47 -8.21 -7.32
CA TYR A 38 38.52 -7.95 -8.30
C TYR A 38 39.89 -7.73 -7.63
N ALA A 39 39.90 -6.96 -6.53
CA ALA A 39 41.11 -6.71 -5.75
C ALA A 39 41.68 -8.00 -5.13
N SER A 40 40.83 -8.92 -4.64
CA SER A 40 41.30 -10.21 -4.11
C SER A 40 42.02 -11.05 -5.17
N ILE A 41 41.51 -11.08 -6.41
CA ILE A 41 42.15 -11.82 -7.51
C ILE A 41 43.48 -11.19 -7.89
N LYS A 42 43.57 -9.85 -7.88
CA LYS A 42 44.82 -9.12 -8.15
C LYS A 42 45.87 -9.37 -7.07
N LEU A 43 45.48 -9.40 -5.80
CA LEU A 43 46.35 -9.78 -4.69
C LEU A 43 46.94 -11.19 -4.91
N ILE A 44 46.11 -12.17 -5.27
CA ILE A 44 46.59 -13.54 -5.54
C ILE A 44 47.60 -13.56 -6.70
N ARG A 45 47.34 -12.82 -7.78
CA ARG A 45 48.26 -12.77 -8.94
C ARG A 45 49.56 -12.02 -8.64
N SER A 46 49.56 -11.08 -7.69
CA SER A 46 50.79 -10.39 -7.25
C SER A 46 51.72 -11.28 -6.42
N ILE A 47 51.21 -12.43 -5.95
CA ILE A 47 51.97 -13.48 -5.26
C ILE A 47 52.30 -14.58 -6.27
N ASN A 48 53.26 -14.34 -7.16
CA ASN A 48 53.71 -15.34 -8.14
C ASN A 48 54.97 -16.05 -7.64
N GLY A 49 54.86 -17.34 -7.31
CA GLY A 49 56.01 -18.21 -7.04
C GLY A 49 56.93 -17.69 -5.92
N PHE A 50 56.36 -17.18 -4.83
CA PHE A 50 57.06 -16.62 -3.66
C PHE A 50 57.83 -15.30 -3.88
N LYS A 51 57.73 -14.66 -5.06
CA LYS A 51 58.16 -13.27 -5.25
C LYS A 51 56.95 -12.34 -5.16
N ILE A 52 57.02 -11.37 -4.24
CA ILE A 52 55.99 -10.37 -4.04
C ILE A 52 56.41 -9.10 -4.79
N ASP A 53 55.57 -8.64 -5.71
CA ASP A 53 55.67 -7.29 -6.25
C ASP A 53 55.08 -6.31 -5.20
N GLU A 54 55.94 -5.83 -4.29
CA GLU A 54 55.52 -5.08 -3.08
C GLU A 54 54.64 -3.86 -3.40
N ASN A 55 54.96 -3.11 -4.46
CA ASN A 55 54.19 -1.91 -4.82
C ASN A 55 52.78 -2.26 -5.30
N ASN A 56 52.66 -3.29 -6.14
CA ASN A 56 51.37 -3.73 -6.68
C ASN A 56 50.54 -4.43 -5.59
N PHE A 57 51.19 -5.23 -4.74
CA PHE A 57 50.55 -5.88 -3.59
C PHE A 57 49.97 -4.86 -2.61
N ASN A 58 50.77 -3.86 -2.19
CA ASN A 58 50.33 -2.83 -1.25
C ASN A 58 49.15 -2.01 -1.80
N PHE A 59 49.20 -1.64 -3.08
CA PHE A 59 48.09 -0.93 -3.73
C PHE A 59 46.78 -1.74 -3.68
N TRP A 60 46.80 -3.01 -4.12
CA TRP A 60 45.58 -3.83 -4.13
C TRP A 60 45.10 -4.20 -2.73
N LEU A 61 46.00 -4.26 -1.74
CA LEU A 61 45.64 -4.49 -0.35
C LEU A 61 44.83 -3.31 0.20
N VAL A 62 45.30 -2.08 -0.04
CA VAL A 62 44.57 -0.86 0.36
C VAL A 62 43.21 -0.81 -0.33
N VAL A 63 43.16 -1.05 -1.65
CA VAL A 63 41.89 -1.09 -2.41
C VAL A 63 40.94 -2.14 -1.84
N TYR A 64 41.45 -3.34 -1.49
CA TYR A 64 40.64 -4.42 -0.92
C TYR A 64 40.04 -4.03 0.44
N VAL A 65 40.86 -3.50 1.37
CA VAL A 65 40.40 -3.08 2.71
C VAL A 65 39.39 -1.93 2.62
N VAL A 66 39.69 -0.91 1.81
CA VAL A 66 38.78 0.23 1.60
C VAL A 66 37.45 -0.23 0.99
N SER A 67 37.49 -1.17 0.04
CA SER A 67 36.29 -1.73 -0.59
C SER A 67 35.46 -2.63 0.33
N MET A 68 36.01 -3.05 1.48
CA MET A 68 35.24 -3.78 2.51
C MET A 68 34.55 -2.82 3.49
N VAL A 69 35.13 -1.66 3.77
CA VAL A 69 34.62 -0.71 4.79
C VAL A 69 33.65 0.31 4.20
N LEU A 70 34.03 0.98 3.10
CA LEU A 70 33.21 2.03 2.48
C LEU A 70 31.78 1.62 2.09
N PRO A 71 31.50 0.40 1.61
CA PRO A 71 30.12 0.04 1.26
C PRO A 71 29.12 0.13 2.42
N HIS A 72 29.56 0.02 3.68
CA HIS A 72 28.67 0.20 4.84
C HIS A 72 28.09 1.63 4.94
N VAL A 73 28.84 2.64 4.51
CA VAL A 73 28.37 4.03 4.45
C VAL A 73 27.30 4.17 3.37
N ALA A 74 27.55 3.59 2.18
CA ALA A 74 26.60 3.61 1.07
C ALA A 74 25.32 2.84 1.42
N ALA A 75 25.43 1.74 2.17
CA ALA A 75 24.29 0.98 2.67
C ALA A 75 23.42 1.82 3.63
N SER A 76 24.04 2.48 4.61
CA SER A 76 23.32 3.34 5.56
C SER A 76 22.58 4.50 4.86
N LEU A 77 23.23 5.14 3.88
CA LEU A 77 22.59 6.19 3.07
C LEU A 77 21.42 5.64 2.25
N SER A 78 21.58 4.46 1.65
CA SER A 78 20.52 3.77 0.92
C SER A 78 19.29 3.56 1.80
N ASP A 79 19.48 3.10 3.04
CA ASP A 79 18.37 2.84 3.97
C ASP A 79 17.62 4.13 4.36
N VAL A 80 18.36 5.20 4.65
CA VAL A 80 17.75 6.52 4.96
C VAL A 80 16.94 7.05 3.78
N PHE A 81 17.49 6.99 2.56
CA PHE A 81 16.77 7.43 1.36
C PHE A 81 15.59 6.53 1.04
N ASN A 82 15.70 5.22 1.29
CA ASN A 82 14.60 4.26 1.10
C ASN A 82 13.44 4.58 2.05
N GLN A 83 13.71 4.94 3.31
CA GLN A 83 12.68 5.39 4.25
C GLN A 83 12.03 6.71 3.80
N LYS A 84 12.83 7.69 3.36
CA LYS A 84 12.29 8.95 2.81
C LYS A 84 11.45 8.71 1.55
N TRP A 85 11.83 7.74 0.73
CA TRP A 85 11.04 7.31 -0.43
C TRP A 85 9.67 6.78 0.01
N ILE A 86 9.63 5.83 0.95
CA ILE A 86 8.38 5.27 1.50
C ILE A 86 7.48 6.36 2.08
N CYS A 87 8.01 7.24 2.94
CA CYS A 87 7.23 8.32 3.55
C CYS A 87 6.66 9.30 2.51
N GLY A 88 7.45 9.63 1.49
CA GLY A 88 6.98 10.49 0.39
C GLY A 88 5.82 9.87 -0.38
N VAL A 89 5.86 8.55 -0.60
CA VAL A 89 4.78 7.82 -1.25
C VAL A 89 3.54 7.71 -0.36
N PHE A 90 3.68 7.46 0.95
CA PHE A 90 2.54 7.42 1.87
C PHE A 90 1.77 8.74 1.88
N LYS A 91 2.47 9.88 1.86
CA LYS A 91 1.82 11.20 1.78
C LYS A 91 0.94 11.32 0.53
N VAL A 92 1.46 10.93 -0.64
CA VAL A 92 0.70 10.96 -1.90
C VAL A 92 -0.45 9.95 -1.87
N PHE A 93 -0.21 8.75 -1.36
CA PHE A 93 -1.22 7.70 -1.26
C PHE A 93 -2.39 8.13 -0.39
N TRP A 94 -2.16 8.60 0.84
CA TRP A 94 -3.25 8.98 1.74
C TRP A 94 -4.06 10.16 1.18
N LEU A 95 -3.40 11.20 0.68
CA LEU A 95 -4.11 12.35 0.09
C LEU A 95 -4.95 11.94 -1.13
N SER A 96 -4.34 11.25 -2.09
CA SER A 96 -5.03 10.86 -3.32
C SER A 96 -6.11 9.78 -3.10
N SER A 97 -5.92 8.89 -2.13
CA SER A 97 -6.88 7.81 -1.87
C SER A 97 -8.11 8.30 -1.13
N VAL A 98 -8.01 9.35 -0.32
CA VAL A 98 -9.18 10.02 0.29
C VAL A 98 -10.07 10.63 -0.80
N ASP A 99 -9.48 11.36 -1.75
CA ASP A 99 -10.22 11.94 -2.88
C ASP A 99 -10.86 10.87 -3.76
N ARG A 100 -10.12 9.79 -4.05
CA ARG A 100 -10.64 8.66 -4.83
C ARG A 100 -11.69 7.87 -4.09
N TYR A 101 -11.57 7.67 -2.78
CA TYR A 101 -12.59 7.03 -1.95
C TYR A 101 -13.92 7.78 -2.06
N LYS A 102 -13.91 9.12 -2.06
CA LYS A 102 -15.09 9.96 -2.30
C LYS A 102 -15.73 9.69 -3.68
N ALA A 103 -14.94 9.41 -4.70
CA ALA A 103 -15.41 9.13 -6.05
C ALA A 103 -15.82 7.66 -6.29
N SER A 104 -15.20 6.72 -5.56
CA SER A 104 -15.29 5.28 -5.79
C SER A 104 -16.18 4.54 -4.79
N THR A 105 -16.88 5.24 -3.89
CA THR A 105 -17.79 4.62 -2.92
C THR A 105 -19.19 5.22 -2.98
N SER A 106 -20.20 4.34 -2.95
CA SER A 106 -21.56 4.71 -2.62
C SER A 106 -21.76 4.59 -1.10
N PRO A 107 -22.81 5.20 -0.51
CA PRO A 107 -23.11 5.05 0.91
C PRO A 107 -23.25 3.60 1.40
N PHE A 108 -23.41 2.64 0.47
CA PHE A 108 -23.66 1.22 0.72
C PHE A 108 -22.41 0.33 0.54
N ILE A 109 -21.40 0.75 -0.22
CA ILE A 109 -20.15 -0.01 -0.45
C ILE A 109 -19.02 0.63 0.35
N LYS A 110 -19.05 0.46 1.68
CA LYS A 110 -18.03 1.00 2.60
C LYS A 110 -16.89 0.03 2.88
N GLY A 111 -17.17 -1.27 2.94
CA GLY A 111 -16.31 -2.25 3.62
C GLY A 111 -14.92 -2.44 3.00
N GLU A 112 -14.87 -2.89 1.74
CA GLU A 112 -13.59 -3.25 1.11
C GLU A 112 -12.67 -2.03 0.91
N PRO A 113 -13.09 -0.91 0.28
CA PRO A 113 -12.18 0.22 0.02
C PRO A 113 -11.72 0.92 1.30
N LEU A 114 -12.54 0.95 2.35
CA LEU A 114 -12.15 1.53 3.64
C LEU A 114 -11.13 0.64 4.37
N GLY A 115 -11.28 -0.69 4.29
CA GLY A 115 -10.29 -1.63 4.82
C GLY A 115 -8.94 -1.46 4.12
N VAL A 116 -8.94 -1.25 2.80
CA VAL A 116 -7.73 -0.95 2.03
C VAL A 116 -7.12 0.39 2.46
N LEU A 117 -7.92 1.46 2.57
CA LEU A 117 -7.43 2.78 2.93
C LEU A 117 -6.84 2.83 4.35
N SER A 118 -7.49 2.18 5.31
CA SER A 118 -7.19 2.30 6.74
C SER A 118 -6.08 1.38 7.23
N SER A 119 -5.93 0.17 6.66
CA SER A 119 -4.93 -0.80 7.15
C SER A 119 -4.04 -1.38 6.05
N GLN A 120 -4.61 -1.94 4.99
CA GLN A 120 -3.84 -2.79 4.06
C GLN A 120 -3.01 -1.99 3.05
N GLY A 121 -3.46 -0.81 2.64
CA GLY A 121 -2.81 -0.03 1.59
C GLY A 121 -1.40 0.42 1.95
N LYS A 122 -1.16 0.81 3.21
CA LYS A 122 0.16 1.19 3.71
C LYS A 122 1.15 0.03 3.62
N GLU A 123 0.75 -1.15 4.10
CA GLU A 123 1.59 -2.35 4.09
C GLU A 123 1.94 -2.77 2.66
N ILE A 124 0.94 -2.79 1.75
CA ILE A 124 1.14 -3.16 0.34
C ILE A 124 2.16 -2.23 -0.34
N ILE A 125 2.07 -0.93 -0.09
CA ILE A 125 3.00 0.06 -0.66
C ILE A 125 4.41 -0.11 -0.07
N SER A 126 4.51 -0.27 1.25
CA SER A 126 5.79 -0.47 1.93
C SER A 126 6.50 -1.71 1.40
N ASP A 127 5.77 -2.83 1.31
CA ASP A 127 6.34 -4.09 0.84
C ASP A 127 6.73 -3.99 -0.65
N PHE A 128 5.96 -3.27 -1.47
CA PHE A 128 6.28 -3.07 -2.88
C PHE A 128 7.55 -2.23 -3.09
N ILE A 129 7.72 -1.15 -2.33
CA ILE A 129 8.94 -0.34 -2.38
C ILE A 129 10.14 -1.15 -1.88
N GLY A 130 9.98 -1.85 -0.77
CA GLY A 130 10.99 -2.77 -0.24
C GLY A 130 11.38 -3.84 -1.27
N TYR A 131 10.39 -4.41 -1.96
CA TYR A 131 10.59 -5.36 -3.04
C TYR A 131 11.43 -4.79 -4.20
N ILE A 132 11.15 -3.56 -4.65
CA ILE A 132 11.93 -2.92 -5.72
C ILE A 132 13.37 -2.62 -5.26
N SER A 133 13.53 -2.07 -4.06
CA SER A 133 14.83 -1.68 -3.51
C SER A 133 15.72 -2.91 -3.30
N PHE A 134 15.21 -3.93 -2.61
CA PHE A 134 15.88 -5.22 -2.44
C PHE A 134 16.14 -5.91 -3.79
N GLY A 135 15.15 -5.88 -4.68
CA GLY A 135 15.24 -6.38 -6.05
C GLY A 135 16.43 -5.81 -6.82
N THR A 136 16.59 -4.50 -6.75
CA THR A 136 17.66 -3.78 -7.44
C THR A 136 19.02 -4.11 -6.82
N SER A 137 19.10 -4.19 -5.50
CA SER A 137 20.32 -4.57 -4.79
C SER A 137 20.78 -5.98 -5.14
N ALA A 138 19.88 -6.97 -5.08
CA ALA A 138 20.18 -8.36 -5.41
C ALA A 138 20.58 -8.51 -6.89
N PHE A 139 19.86 -7.84 -7.80
CA PHE A 139 20.18 -7.84 -9.23
C PHE A 139 21.57 -7.30 -9.52
N LEU A 140 21.91 -6.13 -8.96
CA LEU A 140 23.23 -5.52 -9.14
C LEU A 140 24.33 -6.37 -8.51
N ASN A 141 24.12 -6.90 -7.30
CA ASN A 141 25.10 -7.77 -6.65
C ASN A 141 25.43 -8.99 -7.51
N PHE A 142 24.41 -9.70 -7.96
CA PHE A 142 24.56 -10.87 -8.80
C PHE A 142 25.25 -10.55 -10.13
N PHE A 143 24.79 -9.52 -10.85
CA PHE A 143 25.32 -9.20 -12.18
C PHE A 143 26.77 -8.72 -12.13
N LEU A 144 27.11 -7.81 -11.22
CA LEU A 144 28.47 -7.32 -11.06
C LEU A 144 29.43 -8.42 -10.57
N SER A 145 29.00 -9.20 -9.58
CA SER A 145 29.81 -10.32 -9.08
C SER A 145 30.00 -11.41 -10.14
N LEU A 146 28.97 -11.68 -10.96
CA LEU A 146 29.04 -12.63 -12.07
C LEU A 146 30.07 -12.23 -13.10
N ILE A 147 30.09 -10.95 -13.48
CA ILE A 147 31.08 -10.42 -14.42
C ILE A 147 32.49 -10.62 -13.88
N VAL A 148 32.76 -10.20 -12.64
CA VAL A 148 34.10 -10.29 -12.06
C VAL A 148 34.55 -11.76 -11.95
N ILE A 149 33.71 -12.65 -11.43
CA ILE A 149 34.06 -14.07 -11.27
C ILE A 149 34.26 -14.75 -12.63
N SER A 150 33.38 -14.48 -13.60
CA SER A 150 33.45 -15.16 -14.89
C SER A 150 34.63 -14.70 -15.76
N VAL A 151 34.95 -13.40 -15.73
CA VAL A 151 36.05 -12.85 -16.52
C VAL A 151 37.40 -13.16 -15.91
N PHE A 152 37.53 -13.11 -14.57
CA PHE A 152 38.83 -13.18 -13.91
C PHE A 152 39.17 -14.53 -13.27
N ILE A 153 38.17 -15.40 -13.03
CA ILE A 153 38.36 -16.75 -12.50
C ILE A 153 38.15 -17.80 -13.60
N ASP A 154 36.91 -17.96 -14.09
CA ASP A 154 36.59 -18.97 -15.12
C ASP A 154 35.27 -18.68 -15.85
N ALA A 155 35.28 -18.65 -17.17
CA ALA A 155 34.09 -18.36 -17.97
C ALA A 155 32.97 -19.42 -17.86
N ARG A 156 33.29 -20.65 -17.41
CA ARG A 156 32.31 -21.73 -17.24
C ARG A 156 31.24 -21.43 -16.19
N PHE A 157 31.48 -20.47 -15.29
CA PHE A 157 30.48 -19.99 -14.34
C PHE A 157 29.24 -19.41 -15.05
N ILE A 158 29.41 -18.74 -16.20
CA ILE A 158 28.28 -18.20 -16.99
C ILE A 158 27.34 -19.33 -17.42
N ILE A 159 27.90 -20.44 -17.92
CA ILE A 159 27.12 -21.57 -18.42
C ILE A 159 26.35 -22.23 -17.27
N SER A 160 27.01 -22.48 -16.15
CA SER A 160 26.37 -23.09 -14.98
C SER A 160 25.21 -22.24 -14.45
N ILE A 161 25.40 -20.93 -14.43
CA ILE A 161 24.36 -19.98 -14.00
C ILE A 161 23.22 -19.85 -15.02
N ALA A 162 23.51 -19.94 -16.32
CA ALA A 162 22.48 -19.99 -17.35
C ALA A 162 21.58 -21.23 -17.19
N ILE A 163 22.16 -22.39 -16.86
CA ILE A 163 21.41 -23.62 -16.54
C ILE A 163 20.54 -23.40 -15.29
N SER A 164 21.10 -22.85 -14.21
CA SER A 164 20.34 -22.51 -12.99
C SER A 164 19.17 -21.56 -13.30
N ALA A 165 19.40 -20.51 -14.10
CA ALA A 165 18.37 -19.56 -14.50
C ALA A 165 17.25 -20.22 -15.32
N MET A 166 17.58 -21.15 -16.23
CA MET A 166 16.59 -21.88 -17.02
C MET A 166 15.68 -22.75 -16.15
N LEU A 167 16.27 -23.53 -15.22
CA LEU A 167 15.51 -24.37 -14.28
C LEU A 167 14.57 -23.54 -13.42
N VAL A 168 15.07 -22.41 -12.95
CA VAL A 168 14.31 -21.43 -12.17
C VAL A 168 13.10 -20.88 -12.93
N VAL A 169 13.30 -20.45 -14.19
CA VAL A 169 12.23 -19.89 -15.02
C VAL A 169 11.14 -20.94 -15.25
N LEU A 170 11.53 -22.19 -15.47
CA LEU A 170 10.61 -23.32 -15.60
C LEU A 170 9.78 -23.53 -14.33
N ILE A 171 10.42 -23.60 -13.15
CA ILE A 171 9.72 -23.76 -11.86
C ILE A 171 8.74 -22.60 -11.63
N LYS A 172 9.18 -21.36 -11.89
CA LYS A 172 8.34 -20.15 -11.76
C LYS A 172 7.09 -20.26 -12.63
N TYR A 173 7.25 -20.67 -13.89
CA TYR A 173 6.12 -20.80 -14.82
C TYR A 173 5.06 -21.77 -14.27
N LEU A 174 5.49 -22.91 -13.74
CA LEU A 174 4.60 -23.95 -13.19
C LEU A 174 3.84 -23.50 -11.92
N VAL A 175 4.47 -22.67 -11.09
CA VAL A 175 3.95 -22.34 -9.74
C VAL A 175 3.21 -20.99 -9.68
N SER A 176 3.57 -20.03 -10.55
CA SER A 176 3.11 -18.63 -10.49
C SER A 176 1.59 -18.44 -10.30
N ARG A 177 0.77 -19.18 -11.05
CA ARG A 177 -0.70 -19.10 -10.96
C ARG A 177 -1.24 -19.54 -9.61
N LYS A 178 -0.66 -20.59 -9.00
CA LYS A 178 -1.09 -21.09 -7.69
C LYS A 178 -0.70 -20.10 -6.59
N LEU A 179 0.50 -19.53 -6.65
CA LEU A 179 0.93 -18.49 -5.70
C LEU A 179 0.03 -17.26 -5.75
N GLU A 180 -0.30 -16.77 -6.96
CA GLU A 180 -1.22 -15.63 -7.12
C GLU A 180 -2.60 -15.94 -6.50
N ALA A 181 -3.12 -17.16 -6.69
CA ALA A 181 -4.40 -17.57 -6.11
C ALA A 181 -4.39 -17.65 -4.58
N PHE A 182 -3.32 -18.18 -3.96
CA PHE A 182 -3.19 -18.23 -2.50
C PHE A 182 -3.08 -16.83 -1.89
N ALA A 183 -2.25 -15.96 -2.48
CA ALA A 183 -2.07 -14.59 -2.01
C ALA A 183 -3.38 -13.78 -2.05
N LEU A 184 -4.16 -13.93 -3.13
CA LEU A 184 -5.49 -13.30 -3.24
C LEU A 184 -6.44 -13.79 -2.13
N ARG A 185 -6.48 -15.09 -1.85
CA ARG A 185 -7.36 -15.66 -0.81
C ARG A 185 -7.00 -15.17 0.60
N VAL A 186 -5.71 -15.07 0.93
CA VAL A 186 -5.25 -14.54 2.21
C VAL A 186 -5.63 -13.07 2.35
N SER A 187 -5.47 -12.31 1.27
CA SER A 187 -5.82 -10.89 1.23
C SER A 187 -7.33 -10.65 1.39
N GLU A 188 -8.18 -11.39 0.65
CA GLU A 188 -9.64 -11.30 0.75
C GLU A 188 -10.16 -11.70 2.15
N SER A 189 -9.65 -12.80 2.71
CA SER A 189 -10.02 -13.24 4.06
C SER A 189 -9.55 -12.25 5.13
N GLY A 190 -8.37 -11.66 4.97
CA GLY A 190 -7.85 -10.61 5.84
C GLY A 190 -8.70 -9.33 5.81
N SER A 191 -9.10 -8.87 4.62
CA SER A 191 -9.99 -7.70 4.47
C SER A 191 -11.35 -7.94 5.14
N GLY A 192 -11.93 -9.14 4.93
CA GLY A 192 -13.16 -9.55 5.60
C GLY A 192 -13.05 -9.65 7.12
N LEU A 193 -11.88 -10.03 7.65
CA LEU A 193 -11.60 -10.05 9.10
C LEU A 193 -11.48 -8.63 9.66
N VAL A 194 -10.71 -7.75 9.02
CA VAL A 194 -10.53 -6.35 9.45
C VAL A 194 -11.87 -5.61 9.47
N SER A 195 -12.70 -5.79 8.44
CA SER A 195 -14.05 -5.20 8.40
C SER A 195 -14.96 -5.69 9.53
N LEU A 196 -14.73 -6.89 10.08
CA LEU A 196 -15.48 -7.37 11.24
C LEU A 196 -14.87 -6.83 12.54
N LEU A 197 -13.54 -6.78 12.63
CA LEU A 197 -12.81 -6.20 13.76
C LEU A 197 -13.12 -4.71 13.95
N SER A 198 -13.41 -3.95 12.90
CA SER A 198 -13.82 -2.55 13.02
C SER A 198 -15.15 -2.37 13.78
N LEU A 199 -15.96 -3.43 13.90
CA LEU A 199 -17.22 -3.42 14.65
C LEU A 199 -17.05 -3.84 16.13
N THR A 200 -15.80 -4.06 16.58
CA THR A 200 -15.52 -4.53 17.95
C THR A 200 -16.06 -3.56 18.98
N HIS A 201 -15.81 -2.25 18.84
CA HIS A 201 -16.25 -1.26 19.82
C HIS A 201 -17.78 -1.26 19.98
N ASP A 202 -18.50 -1.23 18.85
CA ASP A 202 -19.97 -1.23 18.85
C ASP A 202 -20.54 -2.50 19.48
N ASN A 203 -20.01 -3.67 19.14
CA ASN A 203 -20.54 -4.94 19.65
C ASN A 203 -20.13 -5.25 21.09
N THR A 204 -19.03 -4.66 21.59
CA THR A 204 -18.55 -4.86 22.96
C THR A 204 -19.20 -3.90 23.96
N HIS A 205 -19.38 -2.64 23.58
CA HIS A 205 -19.91 -1.61 24.49
C HIS A 205 -21.40 -1.30 24.28
N HIS A 206 -21.88 -1.29 23.03
CA HIS A 206 -23.27 -0.98 22.70
C HIS A 206 -24.11 -2.23 22.39
N GLY A 207 -23.46 -3.37 22.15
CA GLY A 207 -24.10 -4.63 21.81
C GLY A 207 -24.82 -5.26 22.99
N SER A 208 -26.00 -5.84 22.72
CA SER A 208 -26.65 -6.74 23.68
C SER A 208 -25.86 -8.04 23.84
N ARG A 209 -26.12 -8.82 24.89
CA ARG A 209 -25.53 -10.16 25.08
C ARG A 209 -25.71 -11.06 23.85
N VAL A 210 -26.88 -10.97 23.19
CA VAL A 210 -27.19 -11.73 21.97
C VAL A 210 -26.32 -11.27 20.80
N SER A 211 -26.22 -9.97 20.60
CA SER A 211 -25.38 -9.36 19.54
C SER A 211 -23.91 -9.71 19.73
N TYR A 212 -23.40 -9.62 20.96
CA TYR A 212 -22.03 -9.97 21.31
C TYR A 212 -21.74 -11.46 21.06
N ALA A 213 -22.63 -12.36 21.49
CA ALA A 213 -22.45 -13.80 21.25
C ALA A 213 -22.41 -14.13 19.75
N TYR A 214 -23.28 -13.52 18.95
CA TYR A 214 -23.26 -13.67 17.49
C TYR A 214 -21.96 -13.10 16.88
N PHE A 215 -21.55 -11.92 17.31
CA PHE A 215 -20.31 -11.27 16.87
C PHE A 215 -19.09 -12.16 17.14
N ILE A 216 -18.93 -12.67 18.37
CA ILE A 216 -17.80 -13.54 18.73
C ILE A 216 -17.82 -14.83 17.94
N LYS A 217 -18.98 -15.47 17.73
CA LYS A 217 -19.09 -16.68 16.91
C LYS A 217 -18.64 -16.43 15.48
N LYS A 218 -19.09 -15.31 14.88
CA LYS A 218 -18.72 -14.91 13.51
C LYS A 218 -17.23 -14.55 13.41
N LEU A 219 -16.70 -13.87 14.43
CA LEU A 219 -15.31 -13.46 14.53
C LEU A 219 -14.37 -14.68 14.58
N LYS A 220 -14.65 -15.65 15.46
CA LYS A 220 -13.88 -16.90 15.54
C LYS A 220 -13.77 -17.61 14.18
N ASN A 221 -14.91 -17.81 13.50
CA ASN A 221 -14.91 -18.43 12.17
C ASN A 221 -14.05 -17.65 11.15
N LYS A 222 -14.12 -16.31 11.13
CA LYS A 222 -13.29 -15.50 10.23
C LYS A 222 -11.81 -15.55 10.57
N ILE A 223 -11.46 -15.59 11.86
CA ILE A 223 -10.07 -15.78 12.33
C ILE A 223 -9.54 -17.12 11.85
N ASP A 224 -10.27 -18.21 12.06
CA ASP A 224 -9.85 -19.56 11.67
C ASP A 224 -9.61 -19.68 10.17
N VAL A 225 -10.52 -19.14 9.35
CA VAL A 225 -10.38 -19.12 7.88
C VAL A 225 -9.15 -18.31 7.44
N TYR A 226 -8.91 -17.15 8.04
CA TYR A 226 -7.76 -16.30 7.72
C TYR A 226 -6.44 -16.99 8.10
N LEU A 227 -6.33 -17.49 9.34
CA LEU A 227 -5.12 -18.15 9.82
C LEU A 227 -4.80 -19.43 9.02
N ALA A 228 -5.81 -20.25 8.74
CA ALA A 228 -5.64 -21.45 7.92
C ALA A 228 -5.20 -21.12 6.48
N SER A 229 -5.71 -20.02 5.90
CA SER A 229 -5.29 -19.57 4.58
C SER A 229 -3.85 -19.07 4.58
N ARG A 230 -3.44 -18.32 5.62
CA ARG A 230 -2.09 -17.79 5.78
C ARG A 230 -1.05 -18.90 5.94
N VAL A 231 -1.33 -19.90 6.77
CA VAL A 231 -0.44 -21.07 6.92
C VAL A 231 -0.30 -21.83 5.60
N LYS A 232 -1.40 -22.03 4.86
CA LYS A 232 -1.34 -22.71 3.55
C LYS A 232 -0.52 -21.94 2.51
N GLU A 233 -0.64 -20.61 2.46
CA GLU A 233 0.18 -19.76 1.59
C GLU A 233 1.67 -19.92 1.95
N GLU A 234 2.01 -19.79 3.23
CA GLU A 234 3.40 -19.82 3.69
C GLU A 234 4.06 -21.18 3.45
N VAL A 235 3.37 -22.28 3.75
CA VAL A 235 3.88 -23.65 3.50
C VAL A 235 4.15 -23.85 2.01
N PHE A 236 3.24 -23.39 1.14
CA PHE A 236 3.42 -23.51 -0.30
C PHE A 236 4.58 -22.65 -0.81
N GLN A 237 4.67 -21.39 -0.35
CA GLN A 237 5.75 -20.49 -0.71
C GLN A 237 7.11 -21.02 -0.24
N SER A 238 7.23 -21.46 1.00
CA SER A 238 8.46 -22.02 1.56
C SER A 238 8.90 -23.29 0.81
N SER A 239 7.96 -24.17 0.46
CA SER A 239 8.26 -25.38 -0.34
C SER A 239 8.83 -25.03 -1.72
N VAL A 240 8.28 -24.00 -2.36
CA VAL A 240 8.74 -23.52 -3.67
C VAL A 240 10.13 -22.91 -3.56
N MET A 241 10.39 -22.10 -2.52
CA MET A 241 11.71 -21.51 -2.27
C MET A 241 12.79 -22.57 -2.07
N LEU A 242 12.47 -23.68 -1.40
CA LEU A 242 13.41 -24.79 -1.21
C LEU A 242 13.79 -25.45 -2.55
N ILE A 243 12.82 -25.76 -3.39
CA ILE A 243 13.06 -26.37 -4.72
C ILE A 243 13.96 -25.46 -5.57
N ILE A 244 13.73 -24.16 -5.49
CA ILE A 244 14.51 -23.15 -6.21
C ILE A 244 15.93 -23.02 -5.67
N ALA A 245 16.09 -23.07 -4.35
CA ALA A 245 17.42 -23.05 -3.75
C ALA A 245 18.26 -24.21 -4.31
N PHE A 246 17.71 -25.42 -4.36
CA PHE A 246 18.39 -26.56 -4.99
C PHE A 246 18.65 -26.34 -6.48
N ALA A 247 17.66 -25.88 -7.25
CA ALA A 247 17.82 -25.63 -8.67
C ALA A 247 18.88 -24.56 -8.99
N SER A 248 19.06 -23.59 -8.10
CA SER A 248 20.06 -22.52 -8.25
C SER A 248 21.46 -22.93 -7.82
N LEU A 249 21.58 -23.61 -6.66
CA LEU A 249 22.85 -23.94 -6.01
C LEU A 249 23.54 -25.18 -6.59
N MET A 250 22.77 -26.17 -7.04
CA MET A 250 23.31 -27.47 -7.41
C MET A 250 24.22 -27.42 -8.66
N PRO A 251 23.84 -26.76 -9.78
CA PRO A 251 24.68 -26.73 -10.99
C PRO A 251 26.06 -26.09 -10.76
N THR A 252 26.11 -25.04 -9.95
CA THR A 252 27.31 -24.25 -9.68
C THR A 252 28.20 -24.90 -8.64
N THR A 253 27.61 -25.52 -7.61
CA THR A 253 28.37 -26.33 -6.64
C THR A 253 29.04 -27.52 -7.33
N LEU A 254 28.33 -28.20 -8.23
CA LEU A 254 28.89 -29.29 -9.02
C LEU A 254 30.02 -28.81 -9.96
N LEU A 255 29.89 -27.61 -10.55
CA LEU A 255 30.97 -27.02 -11.35
C LEU A 255 32.22 -26.74 -10.52
N VAL A 256 32.06 -26.16 -9.32
CA VAL A 256 33.19 -25.88 -8.41
C VAL A 256 33.90 -27.18 -8.05
N LEU A 257 33.16 -28.22 -7.66
CA LEU A 257 33.72 -29.54 -7.36
C LEU A 257 34.45 -30.14 -8.57
N TYR A 258 33.86 -30.04 -9.76
CA TYR A 258 34.48 -30.51 -11.01
C TYR A 258 35.82 -29.81 -11.29
N ILE A 259 35.89 -28.49 -11.13
CA ILE A 259 37.13 -27.72 -11.39
C ILE A 259 38.22 -28.07 -10.35
N LEU A 260 37.86 -28.22 -9.08
CA LEU A 260 38.82 -28.52 -8.02
C LEU A 260 39.40 -29.94 -8.15
N LEU A 261 38.57 -30.92 -8.51
CA LEU A 261 38.96 -32.33 -8.64
C LEU A 261 39.70 -32.64 -9.95
N LYS A 262 39.51 -31.83 -11.01
CA LYS A 262 40.18 -32.06 -12.30
C LYS A 262 41.69 -31.82 -12.21
N THR A 263 42.49 -32.81 -12.61
CA THR A 263 43.96 -32.78 -12.53
C THR A 263 44.62 -31.82 -13.54
N GLY A 264 43.96 -31.49 -14.64
CA GLY A 264 44.47 -30.58 -15.68
C GLY A 264 44.22 -29.08 -15.47
N VAL A 265 43.72 -28.65 -14.30
CA VAL A 265 43.47 -27.24 -13.99
C VAL A 265 44.65 -26.65 -13.23
N GLY A 266 45.17 -25.51 -13.69
CA GLY A 266 46.32 -24.83 -13.07
C GLY A 266 46.09 -24.48 -11.59
N VAL A 267 47.13 -24.63 -10.77
CA VAL A 267 47.09 -24.43 -9.31
C VAL A 267 46.59 -23.04 -8.94
N GLY A 268 46.95 -22.00 -9.71
CA GLY A 268 46.48 -20.63 -9.49
C GLY A 268 44.96 -20.46 -9.59
N ILE A 269 44.30 -21.18 -10.51
CA ILE A 269 42.83 -21.14 -10.65
C ILE A 269 42.18 -21.84 -9.45
N LYS A 270 42.74 -22.98 -9.02
CA LYS A 270 42.25 -23.69 -7.83
C LYS A 270 42.36 -22.82 -6.57
N LEU A 271 43.49 -22.15 -6.37
CA LEU A 271 43.69 -21.21 -5.25
C LEU A 271 42.72 -20.01 -5.33
N ALA A 272 42.52 -19.45 -6.53
CA ALA A 272 41.57 -18.35 -6.72
C ALA A 272 40.12 -18.74 -6.39
N ILE A 273 39.72 -19.97 -6.72
CA ILE A 273 38.40 -20.52 -6.37
C ILE A 273 38.28 -20.75 -4.87
N VAL A 274 39.28 -21.34 -4.22
CA VAL A 274 39.25 -21.62 -2.78
C VAL A 274 39.18 -20.33 -1.95
N ILE A 275 40.01 -19.33 -2.29
CA ILE A 275 40.03 -18.04 -1.58
C ILE A 275 38.71 -17.27 -1.78
N ASN A 276 38.13 -17.35 -2.98
CA ASN A 276 36.86 -16.68 -3.28
C ASN A 276 35.64 -17.58 -3.08
N LEU A 277 35.77 -18.74 -2.42
CA LEU A 277 34.67 -19.69 -2.28
C LEU A 277 33.46 -19.06 -1.58
N THR A 278 33.71 -18.28 -0.54
CA THR A 278 32.69 -17.50 0.18
C THR A 278 31.97 -16.52 -0.75
N ARG A 279 32.69 -15.86 -1.67
CA ARG A 279 32.12 -14.92 -2.66
C ARG A 279 31.35 -15.65 -3.76
N ILE A 280 31.81 -16.81 -4.19
CA ILE A 280 31.07 -17.68 -5.12
C ILE A 280 29.74 -18.08 -4.47
N TYR A 281 29.73 -18.54 -3.22
CA TYR A 281 28.48 -18.85 -2.51
C TYR A 281 27.57 -17.64 -2.31
N GLN A 282 28.12 -16.45 -2.03
CA GLN A 282 27.34 -15.22 -1.98
C GLN A 282 26.68 -14.90 -3.33
N LEU A 283 27.39 -15.11 -4.44
CA LEU A 283 26.81 -14.98 -5.78
C LEU A 283 25.65 -15.97 -5.98
N LEU A 284 25.78 -17.21 -5.50
CA LEU A 284 24.70 -18.20 -5.60
C LEU A 284 23.49 -17.84 -4.75
N ASN A 285 23.72 -17.29 -3.57
CA ASN A 285 22.65 -16.76 -2.72
C ASN A 285 21.97 -15.56 -3.38
N SER A 286 22.71 -14.64 -4.00
CA SER A 286 22.06 -13.55 -4.74
C SER A 286 21.34 -14.01 -6.00
N ALA A 287 21.77 -15.13 -6.61
CA ALA A 287 21.00 -15.78 -7.66
C ALA A 287 19.63 -16.27 -7.14
N THR A 288 19.61 -16.99 -6.00
CA THR A 288 18.34 -17.44 -5.37
C THR A 288 17.46 -16.28 -4.93
N GLU A 289 18.05 -15.19 -4.44
CA GLU A 289 17.33 -13.95 -4.10
C GLU A 289 16.61 -13.38 -5.33
N ILE A 290 17.29 -13.25 -6.47
CA ILE A 290 16.66 -12.77 -7.73
C ILE A 290 15.49 -13.66 -8.11
N VAL A 291 15.62 -14.98 -7.97
CA VAL A 291 14.50 -15.89 -8.23
C VAL A 291 13.34 -15.62 -7.28
N SER A 292 13.65 -15.51 -6.00
CA SER A 292 12.66 -15.22 -4.95
C SER A 292 11.93 -13.93 -5.25
N ILE A 293 12.64 -12.89 -5.70
CA ILE A 293 12.07 -11.61 -6.17
C ILE A 293 11.13 -11.86 -7.36
N VAL A 294 11.58 -12.62 -8.36
CA VAL A 294 10.78 -12.90 -9.57
C VAL A 294 9.49 -13.67 -9.26
N ILE A 295 9.50 -14.50 -8.22
CA ILE A 295 8.33 -15.28 -7.77
C ILE A 295 7.40 -14.45 -6.91
N SER A 296 7.97 -13.73 -5.95
CA SER A 296 7.25 -12.82 -5.06
C SER A 296 6.48 -11.77 -5.84
N PHE A 297 6.95 -11.41 -7.05
CA PHE A 297 6.19 -10.55 -7.98
C PHE A 297 4.75 -11.01 -8.21
N SER A 298 4.50 -12.32 -8.30
CA SER A 298 3.15 -12.85 -8.53
C SER A 298 2.24 -12.61 -7.33
N SER A 299 2.79 -12.72 -6.10
CA SER A 299 2.09 -12.37 -4.86
C SER A 299 1.85 -10.86 -4.78
N PHE A 300 2.87 -10.04 -5.06
CA PHE A 300 2.75 -8.58 -5.11
C PHE A 300 1.73 -8.10 -6.12
N LYS A 301 1.68 -8.70 -7.31
CA LYS A 301 0.67 -8.41 -8.32
C LYS A 301 -0.75 -8.65 -7.80
N GLY A 302 -0.96 -9.74 -7.05
CA GLY A 302 -2.23 -10.02 -6.38
C GLY A 302 -2.60 -8.93 -5.37
N ARG A 303 -1.66 -8.56 -4.49
CA ARG A 303 -1.86 -7.51 -3.48
C ARG A 303 -2.08 -6.12 -4.11
N LEU A 304 -1.32 -5.75 -5.14
CA LEU A 304 -1.48 -4.48 -5.86
C LEU A 304 -2.83 -4.38 -6.59
N LYS A 305 -3.40 -5.51 -7.05
CA LYS A 305 -4.72 -5.53 -7.67
C LYS A 305 -5.80 -5.05 -6.68
N MET A 306 -5.62 -5.22 -5.38
CA MET A 306 -6.53 -4.69 -4.38
C MET A 306 -6.65 -3.16 -4.45
N LEU A 307 -5.54 -2.45 -4.68
CA LEU A 307 -5.54 -0.99 -4.84
C LEU A 307 -6.34 -0.50 -6.06
N SER A 308 -6.70 -1.41 -6.98
CA SER A 308 -7.60 -1.09 -8.10
C SER A 308 -9.04 -0.79 -7.67
N CYS A 309 -9.41 -1.05 -6.40
CA CYS A 309 -10.69 -0.62 -5.85
C CYS A 309 -10.89 0.90 -5.96
N PHE A 310 -9.81 1.68 -5.87
CA PHE A 310 -9.82 3.14 -6.06
C PHE A 310 -9.79 3.59 -7.52
N ALA A 311 -9.70 2.67 -8.48
CA ALA A 311 -9.66 2.98 -9.91
C ALA A 311 -11.04 2.86 -10.58
N LYS A 312 -12.05 2.34 -9.88
CA LYS A 312 -13.43 2.26 -10.37
C LYS A 312 -14.13 3.58 -10.08
N GLU A 313 -14.39 4.36 -11.12
CA GLU A 313 -15.34 5.46 -11.02
C GLU A 313 -16.74 4.86 -10.88
N ILE A 314 -17.45 5.23 -9.82
CA ILE A 314 -18.88 4.92 -9.72
C ILE A 314 -19.60 5.99 -10.54
N GLU A 315 -20.45 5.57 -11.48
CA GLU A 315 -21.41 6.47 -12.11
C GLU A 315 -22.30 7.04 -10.99
N LYS A 316 -22.12 8.33 -10.69
CA LYS A 316 -22.99 9.02 -9.76
C LYS A 316 -24.38 9.07 -10.40
N PRO A 317 -25.44 8.63 -9.71
CA PRO A 317 -26.78 8.73 -10.26
C PRO A 317 -27.06 10.20 -10.60
N ALA A 318 -27.59 10.43 -11.80
CA ALA A 318 -27.99 11.76 -12.22
C ALA A 318 -28.98 12.34 -11.20
N PHE A 319 -28.83 13.63 -10.88
CA PHE A 319 -29.79 14.33 -10.03
C PHE A 319 -31.17 14.31 -10.71
N SER A 320 -32.09 13.50 -10.19
CA SER A 320 -33.49 13.53 -10.58
C SER A 320 -34.34 14.05 -9.42
N PHE A 321 -35.25 14.95 -9.76
CA PHE A 321 -36.33 15.32 -8.86
C PHE A 321 -37.22 14.09 -8.66
N ASN A 322 -37.51 13.77 -7.41
CA ASN A 322 -38.34 12.61 -7.07
C ASN A 322 -39.75 13.12 -6.75
N ASP A 323 -40.72 12.73 -7.57
CA ASP A 323 -42.12 13.14 -7.44
C ASP A 323 -42.76 12.77 -6.09
N ASN A 324 -42.16 11.82 -5.37
CA ASN A 324 -42.63 11.39 -4.05
C ASN A 324 -42.20 12.29 -2.89
N VAL A 325 -41.32 13.25 -3.15
CA VAL A 325 -40.89 14.26 -2.17
C VAL A 325 -41.62 15.56 -2.50
N ARG A 326 -42.07 16.30 -1.50
CA ARG A 326 -42.71 17.61 -1.70
C ARG A 326 -41.92 18.68 -0.95
N LEU A 327 -41.67 19.80 -1.64
CA LEU A 327 -40.94 20.93 -1.09
C LEU A 327 -41.93 22.02 -0.66
N TYR A 328 -41.74 22.57 0.54
CA TYR A 328 -42.59 23.62 1.08
C TYR A 328 -41.75 24.83 1.48
N LYS A 329 -42.25 26.04 1.23
CA LYS A 329 -41.71 27.29 1.79
C LYS A 329 -42.74 27.87 2.74
N GLY A 330 -42.53 27.69 4.04
CA GLY A 330 -43.61 27.84 5.03
C GLY A 330 -44.70 26.79 4.79
N GLU A 331 -45.94 27.22 4.60
CA GLU A 331 -47.08 26.33 4.34
C GLU A 331 -47.36 26.10 2.85
N LYS A 332 -46.73 26.88 1.96
CA LYS A 332 -46.99 26.79 0.51
C LYS A 332 -46.13 25.73 -0.14
N LEU A 333 -46.75 24.91 -0.99
CA LEU A 333 -46.05 23.97 -1.87
C LEU A 333 -45.19 24.79 -2.86
N PHE A 334 -43.93 24.40 -3.01
CA PHE A 334 -42.97 25.06 -3.89
C PHE A 334 -42.58 24.09 -5.01
N ASP A 335 -42.51 24.58 -6.25
CA ASP A 335 -42.09 23.76 -7.37
C ASP A 335 -40.58 23.47 -7.26
N GLN A 336 -40.22 22.18 -7.31
CA GLN A 336 -38.84 21.76 -7.23
C GLN A 336 -38.01 22.27 -8.41
N ASN A 337 -38.62 22.50 -9.57
CA ASN A 337 -37.93 23.02 -10.76
C ASN A 337 -37.45 24.46 -10.59
N GLU A 338 -38.09 25.23 -9.71
CA GLU A 338 -37.73 26.62 -9.41
C GLU A 338 -36.62 26.72 -8.35
N LEU A 339 -36.19 25.59 -7.77
CA LEU A 339 -35.20 25.56 -6.71
C LEU A 339 -33.80 25.89 -7.26
N THR A 340 -33.28 27.05 -6.86
CA THR A 340 -31.92 27.49 -7.22
C THR A 340 -31.02 27.57 -5.98
N PRO A 341 -29.70 27.30 -6.11
CA PRO A 341 -28.76 27.40 -4.98
C PRO A 341 -28.55 28.83 -4.48
N LYS A 342 -28.96 29.85 -5.25
CA LYS A 342 -28.95 31.25 -4.82
C LYS A 342 -30.27 31.68 -4.16
N GLY A 343 -31.25 30.78 -4.08
CA GLY A 343 -32.52 31.05 -3.43
C GLY A 343 -32.34 31.46 -1.97
N LEU A 344 -33.26 32.29 -1.48
CA LEU A 344 -33.32 32.68 -0.07
C LEU A 344 -34.57 32.10 0.59
N GLY A 345 -34.40 31.72 1.84
CA GLY A 345 -35.46 31.21 2.69
C GLY A 345 -35.26 29.78 3.15
N ARG A 346 -36.16 29.37 4.04
CA ARG A 346 -36.22 28.06 4.63
C ARG A 346 -37.25 27.21 3.90
N PHE A 347 -36.83 26.02 3.49
CA PHE A 347 -37.66 25.07 2.79
C PHE A 347 -37.71 23.75 3.55
N SER A 348 -38.91 23.17 3.66
CA SER A 348 -39.13 21.89 4.34
C SER A 348 -39.46 20.81 3.33
N LEU A 349 -38.71 19.72 3.36
CA LEU A 349 -38.92 18.52 2.55
C LEU A 349 -39.81 17.54 3.31
N LYS A 350 -41.02 17.31 2.78
CA LYS A 350 -42.01 16.40 3.37
C LYS A 350 -42.27 15.22 2.45
N GLY A 351 -42.53 14.06 3.05
CA GLY A 351 -42.77 12.79 2.36
C GLY A 351 -42.74 11.62 3.34
N LYS A 352 -43.36 10.49 2.96
CA LYS A 352 -43.40 9.28 3.79
C LYS A 352 -41.98 8.75 4.07
N ASN A 353 -41.77 8.01 5.14
CA ASN A 353 -40.48 7.33 5.38
C ASN A 353 -40.15 6.41 4.20
N GLY A 354 -38.90 6.45 3.73
CA GLY A 354 -38.46 5.76 2.52
C GLY A 354 -38.76 6.46 1.19
N SER A 355 -39.44 7.62 1.18
CA SER A 355 -39.74 8.37 -0.06
C SER A 355 -38.52 8.98 -0.77
N GLY A 356 -37.34 8.95 -0.15
CA GLY A 356 -36.09 9.44 -0.74
C GLY A 356 -35.66 10.86 -0.32
N LYS A 357 -36.23 11.43 0.74
CA LYS A 357 -35.86 12.78 1.26
C LYS A 357 -34.35 12.99 1.46
N SER A 358 -33.68 12.09 2.18
CA SER A 358 -32.22 12.20 2.40
C SER A 358 -31.41 11.97 1.12
N ASN A 359 -31.92 11.16 0.17
CA ASN A 359 -31.29 11.01 -1.15
C ASN A 359 -31.40 12.29 -1.97
N PHE A 360 -32.55 12.97 -1.91
CA PHE A 360 -32.75 14.28 -2.54
C PHE A 360 -31.76 15.32 -2.01
N LEU A 361 -31.60 15.42 -0.68
CA LEU A 361 -30.61 16.32 -0.07
C LEU A 361 -29.19 16.00 -0.53
N LYS A 362 -28.78 14.73 -0.52
CA LYS A 362 -27.44 14.32 -0.97
C LYS A 362 -27.20 14.59 -2.45
N ALA A 363 -28.22 14.41 -3.29
CA ALA A 363 -28.12 14.70 -4.71
C ALA A 363 -28.02 16.22 -4.96
N PHE A 364 -28.77 17.04 -4.20
CA PHE A 364 -28.67 18.50 -4.26
C PHE A 364 -27.29 18.99 -3.81
N ARG A 365 -26.75 18.39 -2.73
CA ARG A 365 -25.38 18.60 -2.27
C ARG A 365 -24.37 18.35 -3.37
N ASP A 366 -24.46 17.20 -4.04
CA ASP A 366 -23.49 16.81 -5.08
C ASP A 366 -23.59 17.70 -6.34
N LYS A 367 -24.78 18.21 -6.67
CA LYS A 367 -25.00 19.07 -7.83
C LYS A 367 -24.54 20.51 -7.63
N TYR A 368 -24.77 21.06 -6.43
CA TYR A 368 -24.56 22.49 -6.15
C TYR A 368 -23.49 22.77 -5.08
N ASP A 369 -22.73 21.75 -4.68
CA ASP A 369 -21.73 21.81 -3.61
C ASP A 369 -22.30 22.42 -2.30
N ALA A 370 -23.55 22.05 -1.99
CA ALA A 370 -24.22 22.54 -0.79
C ALA A 370 -23.62 21.91 0.47
N ILE A 371 -23.84 22.56 1.61
CA ILE A 371 -23.37 22.06 2.91
C ILE A 371 -24.41 21.09 3.45
N TYR A 372 -24.01 19.86 3.78
CA TYR A 372 -24.92 18.85 4.31
C TYR A 372 -24.57 18.48 5.74
N PHE A 373 -25.59 18.49 6.60
CA PHE A 373 -25.50 18.06 7.98
C PHE A 373 -26.54 16.98 8.26
N ASN A 374 -26.10 15.88 8.87
CA ASN A 374 -26.95 14.87 9.48
C ASN A 374 -26.30 14.48 10.80
N PRO A 375 -27.02 14.55 11.94
CA PRO A 375 -26.41 14.36 13.24
C PRO A 375 -26.00 12.90 13.52
N SER A 376 -26.45 11.95 12.72
CA SER A 376 -26.02 10.55 12.76
C SER A 376 -24.58 10.35 12.26
N PHE A 377 -23.98 11.33 11.59
CA PHE A 377 -22.59 11.27 11.14
C PHE A 377 -21.71 12.19 12.00
N LYS A 378 -20.69 11.61 12.61
CA LYS A 378 -19.61 12.38 13.26
C LYS A 378 -18.57 12.75 12.22
N VAL A 379 -18.50 14.03 11.87
CA VAL A 379 -17.50 14.59 10.95
C VAL A 379 -16.58 15.56 11.69
N MET A 380 -15.36 15.76 11.18
CA MET A 380 -14.40 16.71 11.73
C MET A 380 -14.75 18.14 11.30
N TYR A 381 -14.83 19.04 12.26
CA TYR A 381 -15.05 20.47 12.06
C TYR A 381 -13.85 21.26 12.58
N PRO A 382 -13.51 22.41 11.99
CA PRO A 382 -12.35 23.21 12.38
C PRO A 382 -12.71 24.16 13.53
N TRP A 383 -13.04 23.60 14.70
CA TRP A 383 -13.11 24.35 15.97
C TRP A 383 -11.89 23.99 16.83
N GLU A 384 -11.45 24.90 17.70
CA GLU A 384 -10.32 24.65 18.61
C GLU A 384 -10.63 23.46 19.55
N GLU A 385 -9.69 22.52 19.66
CA GLU A 385 -9.77 21.32 20.51
C GLU A 385 -9.55 21.65 21.99
N THR A 386 -10.21 22.67 22.55
CA THR A 386 -10.02 23.02 23.97
C THR A 386 -10.71 22.03 24.94
N SER A 387 -11.33 20.96 24.45
CA SER A 387 -11.76 19.79 25.24
C SER A 387 -12.50 18.80 24.33
N SER A 388 -11.77 17.90 23.69
CA SER A 388 -12.33 16.71 23.02
C SER A 388 -12.81 15.64 24.03
N SER A 389 -13.43 16.08 25.13
CA SER A 389 -14.03 15.22 26.14
C SER A 389 -15.55 15.25 26.02
N SER A 390 -16.11 14.15 25.51
CA SER A 390 -17.49 13.67 25.73
C SER A 390 -18.63 14.69 25.54
N LEU A 391 -18.74 15.35 24.39
CA LEU A 391 -19.99 16.00 24.03
C LEU A 391 -21.07 14.94 23.81
N SER A 392 -22.24 15.12 24.44
CA SER A 392 -23.41 14.30 24.11
C SER A 392 -23.83 14.50 22.65
N ASP A 393 -24.61 13.58 22.08
CA ASP A 393 -25.05 13.71 20.67
C ASP A 393 -25.82 15.01 20.40
N GLY A 394 -26.61 15.46 21.37
CA GLY A 394 -27.31 16.76 21.30
C GLY A 394 -26.35 17.95 21.36
N GLN A 395 -25.39 17.94 22.29
CA GLN A 395 -24.38 19.01 22.39
C GLN A 395 -23.51 19.09 21.14
N TYR A 396 -23.09 17.93 20.61
CA TYR A 396 -22.38 17.82 19.34
C TYR A 396 -23.20 18.44 18.21
N SER A 397 -24.47 18.04 18.08
CA SER A 397 -25.36 18.52 17.01
C SER A 397 -25.58 20.03 17.08
N LYS A 398 -25.87 20.56 18.28
CA LYS A 398 -25.99 22.02 18.51
C LYS A 398 -24.73 22.76 18.11
N LYS A 399 -23.56 22.30 18.59
CA LYS A 399 -22.27 22.94 18.30
C LYS A 399 -21.97 22.93 16.80
N CYS A 400 -22.23 21.82 16.11
CA CYS A 400 -22.05 21.70 14.66
C CYS A 400 -22.94 22.67 13.89
N ILE A 401 -24.24 22.70 14.19
CA ILE A 401 -25.18 23.58 13.48
C ILE A 401 -24.83 25.04 13.70
N LEU A 402 -24.57 25.45 14.95
CA LEU A 402 -24.19 26.84 15.26
C LEU A 402 -22.88 27.23 14.55
N TRP A 403 -21.90 26.33 14.50
CA TRP A 403 -20.66 26.55 13.76
C TRP A 403 -20.92 26.73 12.26
N LEU A 404 -21.72 25.84 11.66
CA LEU A 404 -22.12 25.92 10.25
C LEU A 404 -22.85 27.22 9.93
N LEU A 405 -23.76 27.67 10.80
CA LEU A 405 -24.52 28.91 10.58
C LEU A 405 -23.63 30.16 10.67
N SER A 406 -22.61 30.16 11.53
CA SER A 406 -21.75 31.31 11.77
C SER A 406 -20.54 31.40 10.83
N HIS A 407 -19.98 30.27 10.39
CA HIS A 407 -18.69 30.23 9.69
C HIS A 407 -18.79 29.85 8.20
N THR A 408 -19.99 29.54 7.70
CA THR A 408 -20.16 29.12 6.30
C THR A 408 -21.17 29.97 5.54
N LYS A 409 -21.00 30.06 4.23
CA LYS A 409 -21.92 30.72 3.29
C LYS A 409 -22.41 29.70 2.26
N GLY A 410 -23.54 29.97 1.62
CA GLY A 410 -24.16 29.08 0.64
C GLY A 410 -25.27 28.18 1.20
N PRO A 411 -25.88 27.32 0.38
CA PRO A 411 -26.99 26.47 0.78
C PRO A 411 -26.64 25.50 1.90
N LEU A 412 -27.52 25.40 2.90
CA LEU A 412 -27.41 24.44 3.99
C LEU A 412 -28.55 23.43 3.97
N LEU A 413 -28.18 22.16 4.04
CA LEU A 413 -29.07 21.01 4.03
C LEU A 413 -29.03 20.35 5.40
N LEU A 414 -30.17 20.32 6.07
CA LEU A 414 -30.34 19.82 7.43
C LEU A 414 -31.22 18.57 7.42
N ASP A 415 -30.61 17.40 7.55
CA ASP A 415 -31.31 16.11 7.54
C ASP A 415 -31.53 15.65 8.98
N GLU A 416 -32.78 15.69 9.45
CA GLU A 416 -33.18 15.29 10.82
C GLU A 416 -32.33 15.97 11.91
N TRP A 417 -32.08 17.27 11.73
CA TRP A 417 -31.13 18.03 12.55
C TRP A 417 -31.51 18.12 14.03
N ASP A 418 -32.78 17.96 14.36
CA ASP A 418 -33.35 17.99 15.70
C ASP A 418 -33.43 16.61 16.37
N ALA A 419 -33.04 15.52 15.70
CA ALA A 419 -33.20 14.14 16.20
C ALA A 419 -32.57 13.86 17.59
N PHE A 420 -31.51 14.58 17.96
CA PHE A 420 -30.81 14.42 19.25
C PHE A 420 -30.86 15.67 20.14
N LEU A 421 -31.65 16.69 19.77
CA LEU A 421 -31.77 17.93 20.54
C LEU A 421 -32.99 17.86 21.47
N ASP A 422 -32.83 18.35 22.71
CA ASP A 422 -33.97 18.61 23.58
C ASP A 422 -34.79 19.82 23.09
N GLN A 423 -35.96 20.05 23.68
CA GLN A 423 -36.87 21.11 23.24
C GLN A 423 -36.25 22.51 23.34
N GLU A 424 -35.45 22.78 24.36
CA GLU A 424 -34.84 24.10 24.59
C GLU A 424 -33.74 24.38 23.55
N ASN A 425 -32.87 23.40 23.34
CA ASN A 425 -31.83 23.45 22.32
C ASN A 425 -32.42 23.49 20.92
N THR A 426 -33.53 22.77 20.68
CA THR A 426 -34.26 22.83 19.41
C THR A 426 -34.80 24.23 19.14
N LYS A 427 -35.42 24.88 20.14
CA LYS A 427 -35.90 26.28 20.00
C LYS A 427 -34.75 27.24 19.70
N THR A 428 -33.64 27.10 20.42
CA THR A 428 -32.45 27.94 20.26
C THR A 428 -31.87 27.81 18.84
N VAL A 429 -31.63 26.57 18.40
CA VAL A 429 -31.07 26.30 17.06
C VAL A 429 -32.07 26.71 15.97
N ASN A 430 -33.37 26.50 16.18
CA ASN A 430 -34.41 26.91 15.23
C ASN A 430 -34.43 28.43 15.00
N ALA A 431 -34.24 29.22 16.05
CA ALA A 431 -34.18 30.68 15.95
C ALA A 431 -32.97 31.15 15.11
N GLU A 432 -31.81 30.52 15.30
CA GLU A 432 -30.61 30.81 14.51
C GLU A 432 -30.76 30.36 13.05
N ILE A 433 -31.42 29.22 12.80
CA ILE A 433 -31.77 28.77 11.44
C ILE A 433 -32.68 29.79 10.75
N GLU A 434 -33.73 30.27 11.41
CA GLU A 434 -34.62 31.31 10.85
C GLU A 434 -33.87 32.59 10.50
N LYS A 435 -32.96 33.01 11.37
CA LYS A 435 -32.11 34.18 11.12
C LYS A 435 -31.23 33.98 9.89
N ALA A 436 -30.59 32.81 9.78
CA ALA A 436 -29.73 32.49 8.65
C ALA A 436 -30.51 32.33 7.33
N ALA A 437 -31.74 31.82 7.37
CA ALA A 437 -32.61 31.64 6.21
C ALA A 437 -32.92 32.96 5.46
N LYS A 438 -32.82 34.10 6.15
CA LYS A 438 -32.94 35.43 5.51
C LYS A 438 -31.79 35.74 4.54
N SER A 439 -30.65 35.08 4.71
CA SER A 439 -29.39 35.36 3.99
C SER A 439 -28.88 34.19 3.14
N ARG A 440 -29.47 33.00 3.25
CA ARG A 440 -29.11 31.82 2.46
C ARG A 440 -30.26 30.84 2.31
N LEU A 441 -30.14 29.92 1.35
CA LEU A 441 -31.02 28.77 1.22
C LEU A 441 -30.81 27.80 2.39
N ILE A 442 -31.87 27.45 3.12
CA ILE A 442 -31.84 26.35 4.08
C ILE A 442 -32.91 25.35 3.69
N MET A 443 -32.51 24.09 3.47
CA MET A 443 -33.45 22.99 3.24
C MET A 443 -33.37 22.02 4.40
N GLU A 444 -34.52 21.63 4.94
CA GLU A 444 -34.57 20.71 6.06
C GLU A 444 -35.52 19.53 5.83
N VAL A 445 -35.19 18.40 6.44
CA VAL A 445 -36.07 17.26 6.62
C VAL A 445 -36.39 17.17 8.10
N ARG A 446 -37.69 17.28 8.42
CA ARG A 446 -38.24 17.03 9.75
C ARG A 446 -39.26 15.89 9.66
N GLN A 447 -39.32 15.07 10.69
CA GLN A 447 -40.33 14.00 10.80
C GLN A 447 -41.67 14.57 11.23
#